data_AF-A0A3S2PM39-F1
#
_entry.id   AF-A0A3S2PM39-F1
#
_cell.length_a   1.000
_cell.length_b   1.000
_cell.length_c   1.000
_cell.angle_alpha   90.00
_cell.angle_beta   90.00
_cell.angle_gamma   90.00
#
_symmetry.space_group_name_H-M   'P 1'
#
loop_
_entity.id
_entity.type
_entity.pdbx_description
1 polymer ?
#
loop_
_entity_poly.entity_id
_entity_poly.type
_entity_poly.pdbx_seq_one_letter_code
_entity_poly.pdbx_strand_id
1 'polypeptide(L)'
;MPNTPLSLKRPPPTKKGEASEDTLLETLPDVSVTVQGMATLWLLSKQSSDFVPLGKYPEQHFTEETPCEFIKNFQAELEDLSRRIKARNTNLEVPYKYLDPEEVENSVAI
;
A
#
# COMPACT_ATOMS: atom_id res chain seq x y z
N MET A 1 15.57 -11.55 4.70
CA MET A 1 14.84 -10.75 3.69
C MET A 1 15.57 -9.41 3.51
N PRO A 2 16.11 -9.11 2.31
CA PRO A 2 17.05 -8.00 2.12
C PRO A 2 16.42 -6.66 1.70
N ASN A 3 15.23 -6.66 1.06
CA ASN A 3 14.66 -5.43 0.50
C ASN A 3 14.17 -4.45 1.58
N THR A 4 13.64 -4.95 2.70
CA THR A 4 13.06 -4.13 3.77
C THR A 4 13.19 -4.83 5.14
N PRO A 5 14.41 -5.15 5.60
CA PRO A 5 14.61 -5.84 6.87
C PRO A 5 14.00 -5.03 8.02
N LEU A 6 13.15 -5.67 8.84
CA LEU A 6 12.49 -4.99 9.98
C LEU A 6 13.43 -4.64 11.13
N SER A 7 14.60 -5.28 11.18
CA SER A 7 15.66 -5.00 12.15
C SER A 7 17.01 -5.40 11.57
N LEU A 8 18.07 -4.91 12.20
CA LEU A 8 19.45 -5.32 11.92
C LEU A 8 20.11 -5.76 13.23
N LYS A 9 20.86 -6.87 13.20
CA LYS A 9 21.50 -7.48 14.38
C LYS A 9 22.88 -6.90 14.70
N ARG A 10 23.46 -6.11 13.78
CA ARG A 10 24.78 -5.49 13.92
C ARG A 10 24.69 -3.98 13.69
N PRO A 11 25.59 -3.19 14.31
CA PRO A 11 25.68 -1.77 14.03
C PRO A 11 26.15 -1.52 12.58
N PRO A 12 25.92 -0.32 12.03
CA PRO A 12 26.48 0.07 10.74
C PRO A 12 28.01 -0.07 10.73
N PRO A 13 28.62 -0.49 9.60
CA PRO A 13 30.07 -0.56 9.46
C PRO A 13 30.69 0.83 9.61
N THR A 14 31.87 0.90 10.22
CA THR A 14 32.53 2.19 10.53
C THR A 14 33.56 2.60 9.50
N LYS A 15 34.01 1.67 8.64
CA LYS A 15 34.94 1.94 7.54
C LYS A 15 34.50 1.22 6.26
N LYS A 16 34.93 1.76 5.12
CA LYS A 16 34.73 1.12 3.82
C LYS A 16 35.59 -0.16 3.71
N GLY A 17 35.09 -1.16 3.00
CA GLY A 17 35.80 -2.43 2.76
C GLY A 17 35.66 -3.47 3.87
N GLU A 18 34.95 -3.18 4.96
CA GLU A 18 34.70 -4.12 6.06
C GLU A 18 33.51 -5.08 5.79
N ALA A 19 32.65 -4.75 4.82
CA ALA A 19 31.47 -5.54 4.50
C ALA A 19 31.80 -6.71 3.57
N SER A 20 31.37 -7.91 3.97
CA SER A 20 31.35 -9.14 3.18
C SER A 20 29.94 -9.75 3.15
N GLU A 21 29.73 -10.76 2.30
CA GLU A 21 28.46 -11.51 2.24
C GLU A 21 28.13 -12.16 3.59
N ASP A 22 29.11 -12.76 4.27
CA ASP A 22 28.93 -13.34 5.61
C ASP A 22 28.46 -12.29 6.62
N THR A 23 29.12 -11.13 6.66
CA THR A 23 28.72 -10.05 7.59
C THR A 23 27.34 -9.48 7.25
N LEU A 24 26.93 -9.51 5.98
CA LEU A 24 25.59 -9.11 5.56
C LEU A 24 24.54 -10.11 6.09
N LEU A 25 24.77 -11.42 5.91
CA LEU A 25 23.88 -12.47 6.43
C LEU A 25 23.80 -12.45 7.96
N GLU A 26 24.89 -12.16 8.64
CA GLU A 26 24.91 -11.96 10.09
C GLU A 26 24.20 -10.68 10.55
N THR A 27 24.15 -9.64 9.71
CA THR A 27 23.48 -8.38 10.03
C THR A 27 21.97 -8.47 9.80
N LEU A 28 21.53 -9.20 8.77
CA LEU A 28 20.11 -9.39 8.45
C LEU A 28 19.37 -10.15 9.57
N PRO A 29 18.06 -9.90 9.73
CA PRO A 29 17.27 -10.51 10.80
C PRO A 29 17.21 -12.04 10.65
N ASP A 30 17.04 -12.72 11.79
CA ASP A 30 16.84 -14.16 11.81
C ASP A 30 15.57 -14.57 11.04
N VAL A 31 15.48 -15.85 10.71
CA VAL A 31 14.33 -16.41 9.99
C VAL A 31 13.02 -16.17 10.75
N SER A 32 13.02 -16.33 12.08
CA SER A 32 11.83 -16.12 12.91
C SER A 32 11.32 -14.68 12.83
N VAL A 33 12.20 -13.68 12.98
CA VAL A 33 11.87 -12.25 12.87
C VAL A 33 11.41 -11.91 11.46
N THR A 34 12.06 -12.47 10.44
CA THR A 34 11.68 -12.28 9.04
C THR A 34 10.27 -12.81 8.78
N VAL A 35 9.96 -14.04 9.21
CA VAL A 35 8.66 -14.68 9.00
C VAL A 35 7.56 -13.94 9.74
N GLN A 36 7.78 -13.55 11.00
CA GLN A 36 6.81 -12.73 11.74
C GLN A 36 6.55 -11.41 11.03
N GLY A 37 7.59 -10.73 10.57
CA GLY A 37 7.46 -9.49 9.81
C GLY A 37 6.67 -9.64 8.53
N MET A 38 6.96 -10.69 7.75
CA MET A 38 6.23 -10.99 6.51
C MET A 38 4.77 -11.34 6.78
N ALA A 39 4.47 -12.11 7.83
CA ALA A 39 3.11 -12.44 8.22
C ALA A 39 2.30 -11.19 8.61
N THR A 40 2.90 -10.30 9.40
CA THR A 40 2.27 -9.03 9.80
C THR A 40 2.01 -8.14 8.59
N LEU A 41 3.00 -7.92 7.72
CA LEU A 41 2.82 -7.10 6.51
C LEU A 41 1.81 -7.72 5.56
N TRP A 42 1.81 -9.05 5.40
CA TRP A 42 0.84 -9.75 4.58
C TRP A 42 -0.58 -9.55 5.10
N LEU A 43 -0.79 -9.67 6.43
CA LEU A 43 -2.09 -9.47 7.06
C LEU A 43 -2.57 -8.02 6.88
N LEU A 44 -1.73 -7.03 7.21
CA LEU A 44 -2.08 -5.61 7.12
C LEU A 44 -2.23 -5.09 5.69
N SER A 45 -1.72 -5.82 4.69
CA SER A 45 -1.89 -5.46 3.28
C SER A 45 -3.13 -6.11 2.64
N LYS A 46 -3.92 -6.87 3.39
CA LYS A 46 -5.15 -7.46 2.87
C LYS A 46 -6.25 -6.41 2.82
N GLN A 47 -6.91 -6.35 1.68
CA GLN A 47 -8.18 -5.66 1.58
C GLN A 47 -9.22 -6.35 2.46
N SER A 48 -9.95 -5.56 3.25
CA SER A 48 -11.00 -6.10 4.13
C SER A 48 -12.14 -6.71 3.31
N SER A 49 -12.86 -7.66 3.90
CA SER A 49 -14.01 -8.30 3.24
C SER A 49 -15.20 -7.36 3.02
N ASP A 50 -15.30 -6.32 3.84
CA ASP A 50 -16.31 -5.27 3.78
C ASP A 50 -15.81 -4.00 3.06
N PHE A 51 -14.80 -4.15 2.19
CA PHE A 51 -14.15 -3.02 1.55
C PHE A 51 -15.11 -2.08 0.82
N VAL A 52 -14.96 -0.78 1.08
CA VAL A 52 -15.71 0.27 0.39
C VAL A 52 -14.75 1.24 -0.31
N PRO A 53 -14.71 1.26 -1.66
CA PRO A 53 -13.83 2.15 -2.40
C PRO A 53 -14.14 3.62 -2.13
N LEU A 54 -13.11 4.47 -2.28
CA LEU A 54 -13.21 5.91 -2.10
C LEU A 54 -14.35 6.50 -2.95
N GLY A 55 -15.19 7.31 -2.31
CA GLY A 55 -16.31 7.98 -2.97
C GLY A 55 -17.55 7.10 -3.15
N LYS A 56 -17.51 5.81 -2.80
CA LYS A 56 -18.72 4.97 -2.74
C LYS A 56 -19.33 5.09 -1.34
N TYR A 57 -20.55 5.61 -1.27
CA TYR A 57 -21.27 5.82 0.00
C TYR A 57 -22.54 4.95 0.02
N PRO A 58 -22.46 3.69 0.51
CA PRO A 58 -23.63 2.82 0.60
C PRO A 58 -24.67 3.33 1.62
N GLU A 59 -24.21 4.02 2.66
CA GLU A 59 -25.08 4.66 3.65
C GLU A 59 -25.50 6.05 3.16
N GLN A 60 -26.79 6.22 2.88
CA GLN A 60 -27.35 7.48 2.37
C GLN A 60 -27.69 8.44 3.52
N HIS A 61 -26.66 9.09 4.05
CA HIS A 61 -26.84 10.15 5.07
C HIS A 61 -27.30 11.48 4.46
N PHE A 62 -26.81 11.80 3.26
CA PHE A 62 -27.28 12.94 2.48
C PHE A 62 -28.43 12.52 1.57
N THR A 63 -29.51 13.28 1.61
CA THR A 63 -30.70 13.03 0.78
C THR A 63 -31.09 14.26 -0.04
N GLU A 64 -30.51 15.41 0.30
CA GLU A 64 -30.70 16.67 -0.41
C GLU A 64 -30.06 16.61 -1.81
N GLU A 65 -30.63 17.34 -2.75
CA GLU A 65 -30.22 17.32 -4.16
C GLU A 65 -28.78 17.79 -4.33
N THR A 66 -28.41 18.93 -3.75
CA THR A 66 -27.08 19.54 -3.96
C THR A 66 -25.91 18.66 -3.45
N PRO A 67 -25.92 18.11 -2.23
CA PRO A 67 -24.87 17.17 -1.80
C PRO A 67 -24.84 15.91 -2.67
N CYS A 68 -26.00 15.39 -3.10
CA CYS A 68 -26.05 14.23 -3.99
C CYS A 68 -25.42 14.52 -5.36
N GLU A 69 -25.61 15.72 -5.91
CA GLU A 69 -24.94 16.14 -7.15
C GLU A 69 -23.42 16.25 -6.98
N PHE A 70 -22.94 16.81 -5.87
CA PHE A 70 -21.50 16.87 -5.59
C PHE A 70 -20.88 15.49 -5.43
N ILE A 71 -21.57 14.56 -4.77
CA ILE A 71 -21.13 13.16 -4.66
C ILE A 71 -21.00 12.52 -6.06
N LYS A 72 -22.00 12.72 -6.95
CA LYS A 72 -21.94 12.18 -8.31
C LYS A 72 -20.78 12.76 -9.12
N ASN A 73 -20.54 14.07 -9.01
CA ASN A 73 -19.42 14.73 -9.70
C ASN A 73 -18.07 14.19 -9.18
N PHE A 74 -17.92 14.07 -7.87
CA PHE A 74 -16.72 13.49 -7.26
C PHE A 74 -16.47 12.05 -7.73
N GLN A 75 -17.51 11.22 -7.77
CA GLN A 75 -17.41 9.84 -8.29
C GLN A 75 -16.97 9.80 -9.76
N ALA A 76 -17.50 10.69 -10.61
CA ALA A 76 -17.12 10.77 -12.01
C ALA A 76 -15.64 11.19 -12.19
N GLU A 77 -15.14 12.12 -11.37
CA GLU A 77 -13.74 12.53 -11.37
C GLU A 77 -12.81 11.38 -10.93
N LEU A 78 -13.20 10.60 -9.93
CA LEU A 78 -12.45 9.42 -9.50
C LEU A 78 -12.40 8.33 -10.58
N GLU A 79 -13.50 8.12 -11.31
CA GLU A 79 -13.56 7.17 -12.42
C GLU A 79 -12.66 7.59 -13.60
N ASP A 80 -12.60 8.89 -13.93
CA ASP A 80 -11.63 9.40 -14.92
C ASP A 80 -10.18 9.22 -14.44
N LEU A 81 -9.91 9.55 -13.17
CA LEU A 81 -8.59 9.38 -12.57
C LEU A 81 -8.13 7.92 -12.60
N SER A 82 -8.97 6.97 -12.18
CA SER A 82 -8.67 5.53 -12.23
C SER A 82 -8.31 5.09 -13.65
N ARG A 83 -9.12 5.50 -14.64
CA ARG A 83 -8.87 5.19 -16.06
C ARG A 83 -7.51 5.73 -16.53
N ARG A 84 -7.16 6.95 -16.16
CA ARG A 84 -5.86 7.57 -16.49
C ARG A 84 -4.70 6.86 -15.80
N ILE A 85 -4.85 6.44 -14.54
CA ILE A 85 -3.83 5.66 -13.81
C ILE A 85 -3.63 4.30 -14.48
N LYS A 86 -4.70 3.60 -14.83
CA LYS A 86 -4.64 2.31 -15.55
C LYS A 86 -3.95 2.44 -16.90
N ALA A 87 -4.29 3.46 -17.68
CA ALA A 87 -3.64 3.74 -18.96
C ALA A 87 -2.15 4.11 -18.80
N ARG A 88 -1.80 4.90 -17.77
CA ARG A 88 -0.38 5.21 -17.47
C ARG A 88 0.39 3.94 -17.10
N ASN A 89 -0.21 3.09 -16.27
CA ASN A 89 0.41 1.89 -15.74
C ASN A 89 0.71 0.82 -16.80
N THR A 90 0.05 0.82 -17.97
CA THR A 90 0.38 -0.12 -19.05
C THR A 90 1.77 0.11 -19.65
N ASN A 91 2.34 1.31 -19.45
CA ASN A 91 3.63 1.71 -20.00
C ASN A 91 4.76 1.66 -18.95
N LEU A 92 4.49 1.14 -17.74
CA LEU A 92 5.47 1.01 -16.68
C LEU A 92 5.89 -0.45 -16.49
N GLU A 93 7.19 -0.68 -16.29
CA GLU A 93 7.72 -2.00 -15.92
C GLU A 93 7.14 -2.48 -14.60
N VAL A 94 7.01 -1.57 -13.63
CA VAL A 94 6.35 -1.82 -12.34
C VAL A 94 5.17 -0.85 -12.20
N PRO A 95 3.92 -1.33 -12.38
CA PRO A 95 2.72 -0.52 -12.20
C PRO A 95 2.57 0.04 -10.79
N TYR A 96 2.25 1.34 -10.67
CA TYR A 96 1.91 1.95 -9.38
C TYR A 96 0.39 1.98 -9.20
N LYS A 97 -0.13 1.10 -8.34
CA LYS A 97 -1.58 0.89 -8.14
C LYS A 97 -2.14 1.43 -6.82
N TYR A 98 -1.28 1.75 -5.86
CA TYR A 98 -1.70 2.05 -4.48
C TYR A 98 -2.63 3.27 -4.33
N LEU A 99 -2.66 4.17 -5.31
CA LEU A 99 -3.54 5.35 -5.31
C LEU A 99 -4.55 5.32 -6.47
N ASP A 100 -4.81 4.16 -7.06
CA ASP A 100 -5.99 3.99 -7.92
C ASP A 100 -7.23 4.12 -7.02
N PRO A 101 -8.19 5.02 -7.31
CA PRO A 101 -9.40 5.18 -6.50
C PRO A 101 -10.19 3.89 -6.24
N GLU A 102 -10.08 2.89 -7.13
CA GLU A 102 -10.70 1.58 -6.94
C GLU A 102 -10.02 0.72 -5.85
N GLU A 103 -8.77 1.02 -5.52
CA GLU A 103 -7.93 0.31 -4.54
C GLU A 103 -7.80 1.07 -3.22
N VAL A 104 -8.33 2.30 -3.13
CA VAL A 104 -8.28 3.14 -1.93
C VAL A 104 -9.60 3.02 -1.17
N GLU A 105 -9.53 2.69 0.12
CA GLU A 105 -10.69 2.61 0.99
C GLU A 105 -11.15 3.99 1.48
N ASN A 106 -12.45 4.16 1.75
CA ASN A 106 -12.99 5.41 2.31
C ASN A 106 -12.42 5.76 3.70
N SER A 107 -11.98 4.78 4.48
CA SER A 107 -11.53 4.94 5.86
C SER A 107 -10.34 4.01 6.17
N VAL A 108 -9.82 4.11 7.40
CA VAL A 108 -8.81 3.16 7.89
C VAL A 108 -9.54 2.03 8.61
N ALA A 109 -9.57 0.84 8.00
CA ALA A 109 -10.35 -0.30 8.48
C ALA A 109 -9.54 -1.60 8.70
N ILE A 110 -8.20 -1.52 8.64
CA ILE A 110 -7.28 -2.64 8.94
C ILE A 110 -6.14 -2.24 9.86
#